data_AF-A0A349HAW1-F1
#
_entry.id   AF-A0A349HAW1-F1
#
_cell.length_a   1.000
_cell.length_b   1.000
_cell.length_c   1.000
_cell.angle_alpha   90.00
_cell.angle_beta   90.00
_cell.angle_gamma   90.00
#
_symmetry.space_group_name_H-M   'P 1'
#
loop_
_entity.id
_entity.type
_entity.pdbx_description
1 polymer ?
#
loop_
_entity_poly.entity_id
_entity_poly.type
_entity_poly.pdbx_seq_one_letter_code
_entity_poly.pdbx_strand_id
1 'polypeptide(L)'
;MAIARLSMKFGKVGKAAAHAAYIAREAPYAGRLNKGERLEAKAVGNFPTWAEDQPNRFWQAADAYERANGTTYREMEIALPRELPPVQRLALVRGFVAQELGSRHAYQWAIHNPQAADGHEQPHVHLMFSER
;
A
#
# COMPACT_ATOMS: atom_id res chain seq x y z
N MET A 1 -15.98 -18.41 -3.87
CA MET A 1 -14.50 -18.50 -3.84
C MET A 1 -13.95 -17.13 -4.17
N ALA A 2 -13.01 -16.62 -3.37
CA ALA A 2 -12.25 -15.43 -3.74
C ALA A 2 -11.48 -15.68 -5.06
N ILE A 3 -11.58 -14.75 -6.01
CA ILE A 3 -10.77 -14.77 -7.24
C ILE A 3 -9.41 -14.17 -6.91
N ALA A 4 -8.34 -14.93 -7.13
CA ALA A 4 -6.98 -14.40 -7.04
C ALA A 4 -6.78 -13.36 -8.15
N ARG A 5 -6.57 -12.11 -7.76
CA ARG A 5 -6.32 -10.99 -8.68
C ARG A 5 -5.14 -10.18 -8.17
N LEU A 6 -4.20 -9.91 -9.06
CA LEU A 6 -3.14 -8.94 -8.89
C LEU A 6 -3.20 -7.93 -10.03
N SER A 7 -3.12 -6.64 -9.70
CA SER A 7 -3.00 -5.56 -10.68
C SER A 7 -1.76 -4.74 -10.37
N MET A 8 -0.91 -4.53 -11.39
CA MET A 8 0.24 -3.63 -11.30
C MET A 8 -0.15 -2.24 -11.82
N LYS A 9 0.17 -1.21 -11.05
CA LYS A 9 -0.06 0.21 -11.36
C LYS A 9 1.23 0.99 -11.15
N PHE A 10 1.24 2.24 -11.61
CA PHE A 10 2.35 3.16 -11.36
C PHE A 10 1.84 4.57 -11.07
N GLY A 11 2.59 5.27 -10.22
CA GLY A 11 2.39 6.68 -9.91
C GLY A 11 3.20 7.58 -10.82
N LYS A 12 2.55 8.63 -11.35
CA LYS A 12 3.26 9.75 -11.98
C LYS A 12 3.83 10.68 -10.91
N VAL A 13 4.79 11.51 -11.30
CA VAL A 13 5.35 12.57 -10.45
C VAL A 13 4.25 13.45 -9.83
N GLY A 14 4.41 13.80 -8.54
CA GLY A 14 3.48 14.63 -7.79
C GLY A 14 2.25 13.89 -7.23
N LYS A 15 2.31 12.56 -7.09
CA LYS A 15 1.19 11.72 -6.62
C LYS A 15 1.55 10.75 -5.51
N ALA A 16 2.83 10.47 -5.27
CA ALA A 16 3.26 9.44 -4.33
C ALA A 16 2.84 9.75 -2.90
N ALA A 17 3.15 10.95 -2.39
CA ALA A 17 2.90 11.29 -0.99
C ALA A 17 1.40 11.30 -0.65
N ALA A 18 0.58 11.83 -1.56
CA ALA A 18 -0.86 11.83 -1.40
C ALA A 18 -1.43 10.40 -1.44
N HIS A 19 -0.95 9.55 -2.33
CA HIS A 19 -1.39 8.16 -2.43
C HIS A 19 -0.94 7.32 -1.23
N ALA A 20 0.28 7.51 -0.74
CA ALA A 20 0.79 6.86 0.46
C ALA A 20 -0.07 7.18 1.69
N ALA A 21 -0.37 8.48 1.90
CA ALA A 21 -1.28 8.91 2.96
C ALA A 21 -2.70 8.35 2.76
N TYR A 22 -3.17 8.29 1.51
CA TYR A 22 -4.46 7.71 1.17
C TYR A 22 -4.54 6.25 1.60
N ILE A 23 -3.64 5.37 1.12
CA ILE A 23 -3.70 3.94 1.45
C ILE A 23 -3.53 3.70 2.95
N ALA A 24 -2.73 4.51 3.65
CA ALA A 24 -2.49 4.39 5.08
C ALA A 24 -3.61 4.99 5.95
N ARG A 25 -4.62 5.63 5.34
CA ARG A 25 -5.70 6.40 5.98
C ARG A 25 -5.14 7.45 6.95
N GLU A 26 -4.06 8.09 6.56
CA GLU A 26 -3.45 9.21 7.27
C GLU A 26 -4.07 10.53 6.81
N ALA A 27 -3.88 11.61 7.58
CA ALA A 27 -4.46 12.91 7.24
C ALA A 27 -4.08 13.32 5.79
N PRO A 28 -5.04 13.82 4.98
CA PRO A 28 -6.43 14.18 5.32
C PRO A 28 -7.46 13.03 5.22
N TYR A 29 -7.04 11.80 4.96
CA TYR A 29 -7.92 10.67 4.62
C TYR A 29 -8.42 9.86 5.82
N ALA A 30 -8.03 10.21 7.05
CA ALA A 30 -8.43 9.49 8.27
C ALA A 30 -9.95 9.33 8.42
N GLY A 31 -10.74 10.33 8.01
CA GLY A 31 -12.20 10.30 8.09
C GLY A 31 -12.89 9.23 7.22
N ARG A 32 -12.15 8.56 6.32
CA ARG A 32 -12.65 7.44 5.51
C ARG A 32 -13.03 6.22 6.35
N LEU A 33 -12.36 6.01 7.49
CA LEU A 33 -12.67 4.92 8.42
C LEU A 33 -14.10 5.02 8.97
N ASN A 34 -14.66 6.24 9.02
CA ASN A 34 -16.02 6.49 9.46
C ASN A 34 -17.08 6.22 8.37
N LYS A 35 -16.66 5.88 7.14
CA LYS A 35 -17.54 5.66 5.97
C LYS A 35 -17.68 4.18 5.58
N GLY A 36 -17.42 3.28 6.52
CA GLY A 36 -17.52 1.83 6.29
C GLY A 36 -16.30 1.20 5.63
N GLU A 37 -15.23 1.97 5.39
CA GLU A 37 -13.94 1.41 5.00
C GLU A 37 -13.18 0.92 6.23
N ARG A 38 -12.58 -0.27 6.15
CA ARG A 38 -11.78 -0.87 7.24
C ARG A 38 -10.32 -1.03 6.82
N LEU A 39 -9.42 -0.46 7.62
CA LEU A 39 -7.98 -0.67 7.51
C LEU A 39 -7.58 -1.75 8.51
N GLU A 40 -7.21 -2.94 8.03
CA GLU A 40 -6.86 -4.08 8.90
C GLU A 40 -5.44 -3.98 9.45
N ALA A 41 -4.50 -3.58 8.58
CA ALA A 41 -3.09 -3.44 8.92
C ALA A 41 -2.39 -2.53 7.91
N LYS A 42 -1.26 -1.96 8.30
CA LYS A 42 -0.34 -1.26 7.42
C LYS A 42 1.09 -1.44 7.92
N ALA A 43 2.07 -1.34 7.03
CA ALA A 43 3.46 -1.24 7.41
C ALA A 43 4.28 -0.53 6.35
N VAL A 44 5.51 -0.21 6.73
CA VAL A 44 6.55 0.44 5.95
C VAL A 44 7.84 -0.35 6.08
N GLY A 45 8.76 -0.22 5.15
CA GLY A 45 10.08 -0.85 5.25
C GLY A 45 11.07 -0.38 4.19
N ASN A 46 12.35 -0.63 4.48
CA ASN A 46 13.50 -0.25 3.64
C ASN A 46 13.57 1.25 3.29
N PHE A 47 12.99 2.11 4.13
CA PHE A 47 13.19 3.55 3.97
C PHE A 47 14.63 3.90 4.36
N PRO A 48 15.24 4.87 3.67
CA PRO A 48 16.54 5.39 4.08
C PRO A 48 16.43 6.11 5.43
N THR A 49 17.54 6.20 6.16
CA THR A 49 17.61 6.75 7.53
C THR A 49 16.95 8.12 7.69
N TRP A 50 17.04 8.99 6.68
CA TRP A 50 16.42 10.32 6.71
C TRP A 50 14.88 10.31 6.63
N ALA A 51 14.26 9.19 6.29
CA ALA A 51 12.82 8.99 6.17
C ALA A 51 12.25 7.90 7.09
N GLU A 52 13.07 7.16 7.84
CA GLU A 52 12.61 6.05 8.70
C GLU A 52 11.51 6.49 9.69
N ASP A 53 11.71 7.63 10.37
CA ASP A 53 10.75 8.16 11.34
C ASP A 53 9.49 8.77 10.71
N GLN A 54 9.61 9.22 9.45
CA GLN A 54 8.53 9.87 8.72
C GLN A 54 8.48 9.36 7.27
N PRO A 55 7.92 8.16 7.04
CA PRO A 55 7.93 7.50 5.73
C PRO A 55 7.40 8.39 4.59
N ASN A 56 6.42 9.26 4.88
CA ASN A 56 5.87 10.16 3.88
C ASN A 56 6.88 11.17 3.31
N ARG A 57 7.97 11.48 4.04
CA ARG A 57 9.07 12.32 3.51
C ARG A 57 9.74 11.69 2.30
N PHE A 58 9.86 10.36 2.28
CA PHE A 58 10.42 9.67 1.13
C PHE A 58 9.56 9.85 -0.12
N TRP A 59 8.24 9.69 0.02
CA TRP A 59 7.33 9.89 -1.09
C TRP A 59 7.26 11.34 -1.56
N GLN A 60 7.36 12.30 -0.63
CA GLN A 60 7.50 13.73 -0.97
C GLN A 60 8.79 14.00 -1.76
N ALA A 61 9.91 13.38 -1.37
CA ALA A 61 11.16 13.49 -2.12
C ALA A 61 11.05 12.85 -3.50
N ALA A 62 10.42 11.68 -3.62
CA ALA A 62 10.15 11.06 -4.92
C ALA A 62 9.31 12.00 -5.80
N ASP A 63 8.25 12.62 -5.25
CA ASP A 63 7.44 13.60 -5.97
C ASP A 63 8.20 14.87 -6.37
N ALA A 64 9.16 15.32 -5.57
CA ALA A 64 9.92 16.55 -5.81
C ALA A 64 11.08 16.37 -6.81
N TYR A 65 11.73 15.20 -6.80
CA TYR A 65 13.01 14.99 -7.49
C TYR A 65 12.94 14.00 -8.66
N GLU A 66 11.82 13.30 -8.85
CA GLU A 66 11.63 12.47 -10.03
C GLU A 66 11.47 13.34 -11.28
N ARG A 67 11.95 12.84 -12.43
CA ARG A 67 11.84 13.58 -13.70
C ARG A 67 10.37 13.74 -14.12
N ALA A 68 10.06 14.76 -14.93
CA ALA A 68 8.69 15.09 -15.34
C ALA A 68 7.87 13.91 -15.91
N ASN A 69 8.51 13.00 -16.65
CA ASN A 69 7.88 11.80 -17.22
C ASN A 69 8.33 10.50 -16.53
N GLY A 70 8.78 10.61 -15.28
CA GLY A 70 9.22 9.51 -14.44
C GLY A 70 8.07 8.89 -13.63
N THR A 71 8.40 7.82 -12.92
CA THR A 71 7.47 7.08 -12.06
C THR A 71 7.97 7.11 -10.63
N THR A 72 7.16 7.61 -9.71
CA THR A 72 7.53 7.80 -8.31
C THR A 72 7.31 6.57 -7.45
N TYR A 73 6.42 5.68 -7.88
CA TYR A 73 6.20 4.37 -7.27
C TYR A 73 5.56 3.40 -8.26
N ARG A 74 5.74 2.11 -8.00
CA ARG A 74 4.90 1.02 -8.49
C ARG A 74 3.92 0.63 -7.40
N GLU A 75 2.75 0.13 -7.79
CA GLU A 75 1.78 -0.38 -6.84
C GLU A 75 1.23 -1.73 -7.29
N MET A 76 1.31 -2.72 -6.41
CA MET A 76 0.58 -3.97 -6.55
C MET A 76 -0.71 -3.86 -5.73
N GLU A 77 -1.86 -4.00 -6.40
CA GLU A 77 -3.15 -4.18 -5.73
C GLU A 77 -3.54 -5.64 -5.82
N ILE A 78 -3.63 -6.32 -4.68
CA ILE A 78 -3.78 -7.77 -4.60
C ILE A 78 -5.02 -8.12 -3.78
N ALA A 79 -5.96 -8.84 -4.39
CA ALA A 79 -7.08 -9.43 -3.67
C ALA A 79 -6.57 -10.53 -2.72
N LEU A 80 -6.99 -10.47 -1.46
CA LEU A 80 -6.67 -11.48 -0.46
C LEU A 80 -7.85 -12.46 -0.32
N PRO A 81 -7.60 -13.73 0.01
CA PRO A 81 -8.70 -14.66 0.29
C PRO A 81 -9.48 -14.20 1.52
N ARG A 82 -10.80 -14.02 1.37
CA ARG A 82 -11.69 -13.58 2.46
C ARG A 82 -11.93 -14.68 3.49
N GLU A 83 -11.67 -15.93 3.10
CA GLU A 83 -11.73 -17.13 3.92
C GLU A 83 -10.59 -17.15 4.96
N LEU A 84 -9.49 -16.42 4.72
CA LEU A 84 -8.40 -16.30 5.68
C LEU A 84 -8.74 -15.26 6.75
N PRO A 85 -8.54 -15.57 8.05
CA PRO A 85 -8.70 -14.58 9.11
C PRO A 85 -7.64 -13.47 8.99
N PRO A 86 -7.88 -12.28 9.57
CA PRO A 86 -6.98 -11.13 9.44
C PRO A 86 -5.51 -11.40 9.78
N VAL A 87 -5.23 -12.24 10.79
CA VAL A 87 -3.87 -12.63 11.18
C VAL A 87 -3.15 -13.41 10.07
N GLN A 88 -3.87 -14.31 9.37
CA GLN A 88 -3.30 -15.06 8.25
C GLN A 88 -3.14 -14.19 7.01
N ARG A 89 -4.07 -13.25 6.76
CA ARG A 89 -3.92 -12.22 5.70
C ARG A 89 -2.69 -11.36 5.93
N LEU A 90 -2.45 -10.92 7.16
CA LEU A 90 -1.25 -10.18 7.54
C LEU A 90 0.03 -10.98 7.32
N ALA A 91 0.06 -12.25 7.75
CA ALA A 91 1.21 -13.13 7.54
C ALA A 91 1.49 -13.35 6.03
N LEU A 92 0.45 -13.55 5.24
CA LEU A 92 0.54 -13.69 3.78
C LEU A 92 1.16 -12.45 3.13
N VAL A 93 0.66 -11.25 3.46
CA VAL A 93 1.20 -9.99 2.91
C VAL A 93 2.65 -9.78 3.33
N ARG A 94 3.02 -10.05 4.59
CA ARG A 94 4.40 -9.94 5.06
C ARG A 94 5.34 -10.91 4.33
N GLY A 95 4.91 -12.16 4.15
CA GLY A 95 5.68 -13.16 3.41
C GLY A 95 5.87 -12.75 1.94
N PHE A 96 4.81 -12.29 1.29
CA PHE A 96 4.87 -11.80 -0.09
C PHE A 96 5.82 -10.60 -0.24
N VAL A 97 5.72 -9.61 0.65
CA VAL A 97 6.62 -8.43 0.63
C VAL A 97 8.07 -8.82 0.85
N ALA A 98 8.34 -9.72 1.80
CA ALA A 98 9.69 -10.21 2.05
C ALA A 98 10.28 -10.97 0.85
N GLN A 99 9.47 -11.78 0.17
CA GLN A 99 9.87 -12.53 -1.02
C GLN A 99 10.12 -11.61 -2.23
N GLU A 100 9.19 -10.71 -2.52
CA GLU A 100 9.22 -9.93 -3.76
C GLU A 100 10.12 -8.69 -3.64
N LEU A 101 10.06 -7.96 -2.52
CA LEU A 101 10.82 -6.73 -2.33
C LEU A 101 12.11 -6.95 -1.53
N GLY A 102 12.09 -7.89 -0.56
CA GLY A 102 13.24 -8.15 0.32
C GLY A 102 13.74 -6.87 0.97
N SER A 103 15.05 -6.64 0.95
CA SER A 103 15.69 -5.40 1.41
C SER A 103 15.98 -4.41 0.27
N ARG A 104 15.49 -4.66 -0.95
CA ARG A 104 15.90 -3.93 -2.17
C ARG A 104 15.16 -2.62 -2.38
N HIS A 105 13.87 -2.60 -2.04
CA HIS A 105 12.98 -1.49 -2.40
C HIS A 105 12.34 -0.91 -1.14
N ALA A 106 12.40 0.41 -1.00
CA ALA A 106 11.56 1.15 -0.06
C ALA A 106 10.08 0.90 -0.39
N TYR A 107 9.29 0.53 0.62
CA TYR A 107 7.90 0.14 0.42
C TYR A 107 6.98 0.61 1.52
N GLN A 108 5.70 0.73 1.17
CA GLN A 108 4.61 0.95 2.09
C GLN A 108 3.40 0.15 1.63
N TRP A 109 2.70 -0.51 2.57
CA TRP A 109 1.49 -1.23 2.24
C TRP A 109 0.39 -1.05 3.28
N ALA A 110 -0.84 -1.27 2.83
CA ALA A 110 -2.04 -1.24 3.66
C ALA A 110 -3.04 -2.32 3.21
N ILE A 111 -3.57 -3.08 4.15
CA ILE A 111 -4.65 -4.05 3.93
C ILE A 111 -5.97 -3.34 4.18
N HIS A 112 -6.77 -3.18 3.14
CA HIS A 112 -8.14 -2.68 3.21
C HIS A 112 -9.10 -3.85 3.19
N ASN A 113 -10.21 -3.75 3.90
CA ASN A 113 -11.27 -4.75 3.84
C ASN A 113 -12.66 -4.08 3.92
N PRO A 114 -13.05 -3.35 2.86
CA PRO A 114 -14.42 -2.87 2.72
C PRO A 114 -15.38 -4.03 2.44
N GLN A 115 -16.67 -3.72 2.44
CA GLN A 115 -17.70 -4.63 1.94
C GLN A 115 -17.76 -4.57 0.41
N ALA A 116 -17.76 -5.73 -0.25
CA ALA A 116 -18.00 -5.86 -1.68
C ALA A 116 -19.50 -5.71 -2.02
N ALA A 117 -19.79 -5.58 -3.32
CA ALA A 117 -21.16 -5.50 -3.84
C ALA A 117 -22.01 -6.77 -3.55
N ASP A 118 -21.36 -7.91 -3.28
CA ASP A 118 -22.01 -9.14 -2.85
C ASP A 118 -22.35 -9.15 -1.34
N GLY A 119 -22.09 -8.05 -0.62
CA GLY A 119 -22.35 -7.92 0.81
C GLY A 119 -21.30 -8.58 1.71
N HIS A 120 -20.25 -9.18 1.15
CA HIS A 120 -19.21 -9.87 1.90
C HIS A 120 -17.91 -9.05 2.00
N GLU A 121 -16.97 -9.52 2.81
CA GLU A 121 -15.63 -8.92 2.91
C GLU A 121 -14.87 -8.93 1.58
N GLN A 122 -14.20 -7.83 1.27
CA GLN A 122 -13.32 -7.68 0.11
C GLN A 122 -11.91 -7.29 0.54
N PRO A 123 -11.18 -8.17 1.24
CA PRO A 123 -9.83 -7.84 1.67
C PRO A 123 -8.90 -7.72 0.47
N HIS A 124 -8.14 -6.65 0.42
CA HIS A 124 -7.10 -6.42 -0.59
C HIS A 124 -5.96 -5.62 0.02
N VAL A 125 -4.75 -5.80 -0.51
CA VAL A 125 -3.59 -5.01 -0.14
C VAL A 125 -3.24 -4.04 -1.25
N HIS A 126 -2.99 -2.79 -0.88
CA HIS A 126 -2.23 -1.84 -1.67
C HIS A 126 -0.78 -1.91 -1.22
N LEU A 127 0.13 -2.32 -2.11
CA LEU A 127 1.58 -2.36 -1.86
C LEU A 127 2.28 -1.40 -2.81
N MET A 128 2.68 -0.24 -2.28
CA MET A 128 3.52 0.73 -2.98
C MET A 128 4.99 0.42 -2.76
N PHE A 129 5.82 0.53 -3.80
CA PHE A 129 7.27 0.42 -3.68
C PHE A 129 7.99 1.30 -4.70
N SER A 130 9.23 1.69 -4.36
CA SER A 130 10.11 2.46 -5.23
C SER A 130 11.11 1.56 -5.95
N GLU A 131 11.29 1.77 -7.25
CA GLU A 131 12.30 1.11 -8.09
C GLU A 131 13.67 1.81 -8.03
N ARG A 132 13.84 2.77 -7.12
CA ARG A 132 15.08 3.53 -6.89
C ARG A 132 15.97 2.87 -5.85
#